data_AF-G3M9U3-F1
#
_entry.id   AF-G3M9U3-F1
#
_cell.length_a   1.000
_cell.length_b   1.000
_cell.length_c   1.000
_cell.angle_alpha   90.00
_cell.angle_beta   90.00
_cell.angle_gamma   90.00
#
_symmetry.space_group_name_H-M   'P 1'
#
loop_
_entity.id
_entity.type
_entity.pdbx_description
1 polymer ?
#
loop_
_entity_poly.entity_id
_entity_poly.type
_entity_poly.pdbx_seq_one_letter_code
_entity_poly.pdbx_strand_id
1 'polypeptide(L)'
;VSAAARELDLPQPTASHGLARLRKALGDPLLVRARDGMEPTPRAEAIAGVVQQLLELRRDLAEGGQTFSPDRLKREFIIAGSDIAHLVVLTALHSAARFEAPHTSYRALTLSGDEMVSALETGHVDIAVGAYPSLVAGIKTQRLYQEEYLCFGKEGHPFIKSGETDDFMAADHIVVSTKGMAHAHRAVERALLDKIHPDR
;
A
#
# COMPACT_ATOMS: atom_id res chain seq x y z
N VAL A 1 19.92 16.26 9.97
CA VAL A 1 19.92 17.58 9.27
C VAL A 1 21.06 17.70 8.27
N SER A 2 22.32 17.44 8.62
CA SER A 2 23.45 17.56 7.67
C SER A 2 23.36 16.64 6.45
N ALA A 3 22.77 15.44 6.57
CA ALA A 3 22.50 14.57 5.42
C ALA A 3 21.47 15.20 4.45
N ALA A 4 20.31 15.61 4.97
CA ALA A 4 19.28 16.28 4.17
C ALA A 4 19.77 17.59 3.52
N ALA A 5 20.64 18.35 4.19
CA ALA A 5 21.24 19.55 3.60
C ALA A 5 22.06 19.23 2.33
N ARG A 6 22.84 18.13 2.35
CA ARG A 6 23.59 17.67 1.17
C ARG A 6 22.67 17.19 0.05
N GLU A 7 21.60 16.47 0.39
CA GLU A 7 20.62 15.98 -0.58
C GLU A 7 19.85 17.12 -1.28
N LEU A 8 19.57 18.19 -0.54
CA LEU A 8 18.93 19.40 -1.06
C LEU A 8 19.92 20.36 -1.76
N ASP A 9 21.20 20.01 -1.83
CA ASP A 9 22.28 20.87 -2.33
C ASP A 9 22.33 22.26 -1.65
N LEU A 10 22.12 22.27 -0.32
CA LEU A 10 22.10 23.48 0.50
C LEU A 10 23.20 23.46 1.57
N PRO A 11 23.78 24.62 1.92
CA PRO A 11 24.57 24.74 3.13
C PRO A 11 23.76 24.32 4.37
N GLN A 12 24.37 23.54 5.28
CA GLN A 12 23.70 23.10 6.52
C GLN A 12 23.04 24.25 7.32
N PRO A 13 23.65 25.45 7.46
CA PRO A 13 23.00 26.57 8.13
C PRO A 13 21.67 26.96 7.45
N THR A 14 21.64 26.98 6.11
CA THR A 14 20.43 27.29 5.32
C THR A 14 19.32 26.28 5.55
N ALA A 15 19.65 24.98 5.50
CA ALA A 15 18.69 23.92 5.79
C ALA A 15 18.15 24.01 7.22
N SER A 16 19.01 24.31 8.19
CA SER A 16 18.64 24.44 9.61
C SER A 16 17.73 25.66 9.84
N HIS A 17 18.02 26.79 9.20
CA HIS A 17 17.16 27.97 9.23
C HIS A 17 15.79 27.72 8.58
N GLY A 18 15.76 27.01 7.45
CA GLY A 18 14.52 26.59 6.80
C GLY A 18 13.65 25.75 7.74
N LEU A 19 14.23 24.74 8.39
CA LEU A 19 13.53 23.90 9.37
C LEU A 19 13.03 24.71 10.57
N ALA A 20 13.81 25.67 11.09
CA ALA A 20 13.37 26.53 12.19
C ALA A 20 12.16 27.40 11.81
N ARG A 21 12.11 27.91 10.56
CA ARG A 21 10.95 28.64 10.05
C ARG A 21 9.72 27.76 9.95
N LEU A 22 9.86 26.55 9.43
CA LEU A 22 8.75 25.57 9.33
C LEU A 22 8.20 25.24 10.71
N ARG A 23 9.08 25.00 11.69
CA ARG A 23 8.69 24.73 13.09
C ARG A 23 7.83 25.85 13.67
N LYS A 24 8.26 27.10 13.46
CA LYS A 24 7.51 28.28 13.92
C LYS A 24 6.16 28.42 13.21
N ALA A 25 6.14 28.22 11.89
CA ALA A 25 4.92 28.38 11.09
C ALA A 25 3.86 27.32 11.41
N LEU A 26 4.29 26.08 11.68
CA LEU A 26 3.39 24.98 12.02
C LEU A 26 3.11 24.88 13.53
N GLY A 27 3.88 25.58 14.37
CA GLY A 27 3.78 25.47 15.82
C GLY A 27 4.13 24.06 16.31
N ASP A 28 5.05 23.38 15.63
CA ASP A 28 5.41 21.99 15.90
C ASP A 28 6.93 21.80 15.74
N PRO A 29 7.62 21.03 16.60
CA PRO A 29 9.05 20.77 16.45
C PRO A 29 9.43 20.00 15.18
N LEU A 30 8.48 19.32 14.55
CA LEU A 30 8.55 18.46 13.36
C LEU A 30 9.48 17.24 13.48
N LEU A 31 10.68 17.45 14.02
CA LEU A 31 11.71 16.46 14.24
C LEU A 31 12.29 16.68 15.63
N VAL A 32 12.31 15.62 16.44
CA VAL A 32 12.90 15.57 17.79
C VAL A 32 14.14 14.69 17.81
N ARG A 33 15.03 14.90 18.78
CA ARG A 33 16.27 14.13 18.89
C ARG A 33 16.01 12.83 19.65
N ALA A 34 16.30 11.69 19.02
CA ALA A 34 16.19 10.35 19.58
C ALA A 34 17.57 9.67 19.63
N ARG A 35 17.63 8.41 20.10
CA ARG A 35 18.89 7.64 20.22
C ARG A 35 19.60 7.48 18.87
N ASP A 36 18.84 7.18 17.82
CA ASP A 36 19.38 6.87 16.48
C ASP A 36 19.37 8.09 15.53
N GLY A 37 19.06 9.28 16.04
CA GLY A 37 19.15 10.52 15.27
C GLY A 37 17.98 11.46 15.48
N MET A 38 17.32 11.83 14.39
CA MET A 38 16.15 12.72 14.40
C MET A 38 14.93 11.92 13.99
N GLU A 39 13.89 11.94 14.81
CA GLU A 39 12.61 11.27 14.54
C GLU A 39 11.50 12.30 14.34
N PRO A 40 10.54 12.04 13.44
CA PRO A 40 9.41 12.92 13.24
C PRO A 40 8.48 12.95 14.45
N THR A 41 7.81 14.09 14.66
CA THR A 41 6.68 14.16 15.59
C THR A 41 5.46 13.47 14.94
N PRO A 42 4.46 13.02 15.73
CA PRO A 42 3.23 12.47 15.16
C PRO A 42 2.54 13.43 14.18
N ARG A 43 2.64 14.74 14.43
CA ARG A 43 2.12 15.75 13.53
C ARG A 43 2.91 15.83 12.22
N ALA A 44 4.24 15.70 12.26
CA ALA A 44 5.06 15.68 11.06
C ALA A 44 4.78 14.44 10.19
N GLU A 45 4.57 13.28 10.81
CA GLU A 45 4.16 12.05 10.10
C GLU A 45 2.80 12.24 9.40
N ALA A 46 1.81 12.75 10.14
CA ALA A 46 0.46 12.96 9.62
C ALA A 46 0.41 13.92 8.40
N ILE A 47 1.29 14.92 8.34
CA ILE A 47 1.31 15.91 7.24
C ILE A 47 2.30 15.57 6.13
N ALA A 48 3.16 14.56 6.30
CA ALA A 48 4.25 14.28 5.36
C ALA A 48 3.75 14.00 3.94
N GLY A 49 2.70 13.18 3.81
CA GLY A 49 2.10 12.85 2.51
C GLY A 49 1.48 14.07 1.81
N VAL A 50 0.74 14.91 2.55
CA VAL A 50 0.18 16.16 2.03
C VAL A 50 1.28 17.12 1.54
N VAL A 51 2.39 17.21 2.27
CA VAL A 51 3.54 18.04 1.86
C VAL A 51 4.19 17.49 0.59
N GLN A 52 4.34 16.17 0.45
CA GLN A 52 4.86 15.55 -0.78
C GLN A 52 3.97 15.90 -1.98
N GLN A 53 2.65 15.73 -1.87
CA GLN A 53 1.70 16.07 -2.93
C GLN A 53 1.78 17.55 -3.32
N LEU A 54 1.91 18.47 -2.36
CA LEU A 54 2.09 19.90 -2.63
C LEU A 54 3.39 20.20 -3.38
N LEU A 55 4.48 19.51 -3.05
CA LEU A 55 5.77 19.66 -3.73
C LEU A 55 5.76 19.07 -5.14
N GLU A 56 4.98 18.02 -5.39
CA GLU A 56 4.71 17.50 -6.73
C GLU A 56 3.90 18.51 -7.54
N LEU A 57 2.76 18.98 -7.01
CA LEU A 57 1.92 19.97 -7.69
C LEU A 57 2.69 21.25 -8.03
N ARG A 58 3.55 21.73 -7.13
CA ARG A 58 4.41 22.90 -7.38
C ARG A 58 5.41 22.64 -8.51
N ARG A 59 5.98 21.43 -8.58
CA ARG A 59 6.87 21.04 -9.68
C ARG A 59 6.11 21.04 -11.01
N ASP A 60 4.92 20.43 -11.05
CA ASP A 60 4.08 20.40 -12.24
C ASP A 60 3.69 21.81 -12.74
N LEU A 61 3.37 22.72 -11.80
CA LEU A 61 3.09 24.12 -12.10
C LEU A 61 4.31 24.88 -12.61
N ALA A 62 5.48 24.69 -11.98
CA ALA A 62 6.71 25.36 -12.36
C ALA A 62 7.26 24.87 -13.70
N GLU A 63 6.99 23.62 -14.04
CA GLU A 63 7.32 22.99 -15.32
C GLU A 63 6.35 23.34 -16.46
N GLY A 64 5.39 24.25 -16.20
CA GLY A 64 4.56 24.88 -17.21
C GLY A 64 3.42 24.01 -17.74
N GLY A 65 2.88 23.11 -16.92
CA GLY A 65 1.78 22.23 -17.35
C GLY A 65 2.22 21.27 -18.45
N GLN A 66 3.41 20.68 -18.33
CA GLN A 66 3.75 19.53 -19.15
C GLN A 66 2.65 18.47 -18.98
N THR A 67 2.06 18.05 -20.10
CA THR A 67 1.30 16.81 -20.20
C THR A 67 2.10 15.72 -19.51
N PHE A 68 1.45 14.98 -18.60
CA PHE A 68 2.04 13.83 -17.93
C PHE A 68 2.92 13.01 -18.88
N SER A 69 4.22 12.94 -18.58
CA SER A 69 5.24 12.25 -19.37
C SER A 69 5.78 11.07 -18.56
N PRO A 70 5.25 9.85 -18.79
CA PRO A 70 5.67 8.65 -18.07
C PRO A 70 7.19 8.44 -18.09
N ASP A 71 7.84 8.75 -19.22
CA ASP A 71 9.27 8.54 -19.45
C ASP A 71 10.18 9.38 -18.55
N ARG A 72 9.67 10.51 -18.05
CA ARG A 72 10.39 11.43 -17.17
C ARG A 72 10.02 11.28 -15.70
N LEU A 73 8.98 10.50 -15.40
CA LEU A 73 8.44 10.36 -14.06
C LEU A 73 9.43 9.64 -13.13
N LYS A 74 9.90 10.36 -12.11
CA LYS A 74 10.75 9.82 -11.03
C LYS A 74 9.94 9.78 -9.74
N ARG A 75 9.33 8.64 -9.44
CA ARG A 75 8.45 8.46 -8.27
C ARG A 75 8.48 7.02 -7.78
N GLU A 76 8.42 6.85 -6.46
CA GLU A 76 8.07 5.58 -5.83
C GLU A 76 6.56 5.54 -5.62
N PHE A 77 5.89 4.53 -6.15
CA PHE A 77 4.48 4.27 -5.89
C PHE A 77 4.33 3.26 -4.77
N ILE A 78 3.57 3.62 -3.74
CA ILE A 78 3.27 2.81 -2.58
C ILE A 78 1.93 2.10 -2.81
N ILE A 79 1.98 0.77 -2.92
CA ILE A 79 0.83 -0.07 -3.27
C ILE A 79 0.48 -0.96 -2.09
N ALA A 80 -0.71 -0.76 -1.54
CA ALA A 80 -1.23 -1.56 -0.45
C ALA A 80 -2.00 -2.79 -0.95
N GLY A 81 -1.84 -3.93 -0.30
CA GLY A 81 -2.52 -5.17 -0.68
C GLY A 81 -2.06 -6.38 0.12
N SER A 82 -2.67 -7.52 -0.17
CA SER A 82 -2.17 -8.84 0.24
C SER A 82 -0.93 -9.24 -0.55
N ASP A 83 -0.15 -10.18 -0.03
CA ASP A 83 0.96 -10.84 -0.73
C ASP A 83 0.61 -11.35 -2.14
N ILE A 84 -0.54 -12.03 -2.29
CA ILE A 84 -1.03 -12.51 -3.59
C ILE A 84 -1.32 -11.35 -4.54
N ALA A 85 -2.01 -10.32 -4.06
CA ALA A 85 -2.28 -9.11 -4.83
C ALA A 85 -0.99 -8.41 -5.28
N HIS A 86 0.03 -8.31 -4.41
CA HIS A 86 1.33 -7.76 -4.78
C HIS A 86 2.03 -8.62 -5.83
N LEU A 87 2.01 -9.95 -5.68
CA LEU A 87 2.63 -10.86 -6.62
C LEU A 87 2.04 -10.72 -8.03
N VAL A 88 0.72 -10.60 -8.14
CA VAL A 88 0.02 -10.44 -9.42
C VAL A 88 0.19 -9.04 -9.99
N VAL A 89 -0.02 -7.99 -9.18
CA VAL A 89 -0.07 -6.61 -9.70
C VAL A 89 1.32 -6.02 -9.90
N LEU A 90 2.26 -6.20 -8.97
CA LEU A 90 3.57 -5.55 -9.09
C LEU A 90 4.39 -6.13 -10.25
N THR A 91 4.25 -7.43 -10.53
CA THR A 91 4.90 -8.06 -11.69
C THR A 91 4.34 -7.54 -13.00
N ALA A 92 3.02 -7.47 -13.14
CA ALA A 92 2.36 -6.92 -14.33
C ALA A 92 2.68 -5.43 -14.51
N LEU A 93 2.63 -4.65 -13.43
CA LEU A 93 2.89 -3.22 -13.43
C LEU A 93 4.35 -2.93 -13.81
N HIS A 94 5.31 -3.63 -13.20
CA HIS A 94 6.72 -3.49 -13.55
C HIS A 94 6.97 -3.85 -15.02
N SER A 95 6.36 -4.94 -15.51
CA SER A 95 6.50 -5.35 -16.91
C SER A 95 5.95 -4.31 -17.89
N ALA A 96 4.79 -3.72 -17.59
CA ALA A 96 4.17 -2.69 -18.44
C ALA A 96 4.95 -1.37 -18.39
N ALA A 97 5.32 -0.92 -17.18
CA ALA A 97 5.96 0.36 -16.97
C ALA A 97 7.45 0.40 -17.34
N ARG A 98 8.11 -0.76 -17.51
CA ARG A 98 9.56 -0.82 -17.76
C ARG A 98 10.04 0.07 -18.91
N PHE A 99 9.26 0.18 -19.99
CA PHE A 99 9.64 0.97 -21.16
C PHE A 99 9.01 2.36 -21.17
N GLU A 100 7.76 2.47 -20.68
CA GLU A 100 7.03 3.73 -20.68
C GLU A 100 7.43 4.65 -19.52
N ALA A 101 7.71 4.10 -18.34
CA ALA A 101 8.06 4.83 -17.12
C ALA A 101 9.29 4.22 -16.41
N PRO A 102 10.48 4.20 -17.06
CA PRO A 102 11.66 3.45 -16.61
C PRO A 102 12.27 3.96 -15.29
N HIS A 103 11.84 5.13 -14.80
CA HIS A 103 12.37 5.75 -13.60
C HIS A 103 11.43 5.67 -12.39
N THR A 104 10.39 4.85 -12.49
CA THR A 104 9.47 4.57 -11.39
C THR A 104 9.93 3.38 -10.56
N SER A 105 9.64 3.41 -9.26
CA SER A 105 9.80 2.27 -8.36
C SER A 105 8.47 1.96 -7.66
N TYR A 106 8.37 0.76 -7.09
CA TYR A 106 7.15 0.28 -6.44
C TYR A 106 7.48 -0.27 -5.07
N ARG A 107 6.71 0.13 -4.06
CA ARG A 107 6.83 -0.36 -2.69
C ARG A 107 5.53 -1.03 -2.27
N ALA A 108 5.63 -2.27 -1.80
CA ALA A 108 4.51 -3.03 -1.26
C ALA A 108 4.28 -2.68 0.21
N LEU A 109 3.04 -2.42 0.60
CA LEU A 109 2.62 -2.33 2.00
C LEU A 109 1.44 -3.27 2.28
N THR A 110 1.43 -3.85 3.47
CA THR A 110 0.26 -4.56 4.00
C THR A 110 -0.28 -3.75 5.16
N LEU A 111 -1.55 -3.35 5.09
CA LEU A 111 -2.21 -2.55 6.11
C LEU A 111 -3.49 -3.25 6.59
N SER A 112 -3.91 -2.92 7.81
CA SER A 112 -5.26 -3.24 8.25
C SER A 112 -6.30 -2.34 7.54
N GLY A 113 -7.58 -2.71 7.59
CA GLY A 113 -8.62 -1.91 6.94
C GLY A 113 -8.81 -0.52 7.51
N ASP A 114 -8.70 -0.42 8.83
CA ASP A 114 -8.92 0.84 9.54
C ASP A 114 -7.80 1.84 9.20
N GLU A 115 -6.57 1.34 8.99
CA GLU A 115 -5.43 2.15 8.55
C GLU A 115 -5.52 2.51 7.06
N MET A 116 -6.13 1.65 6.23
CA MET A 116 -6.16 1.80 4.77
C MET A 116 -6.81 3.11 4.32
N VAL A 117 -7.95 3.48 4.90
CA VAL A 117 -8.67 4.72 4.55
C VAL A 117 -7.77 5.92 4.78
N SER A 118 -7.25 6.05 6.02
CA SER A 118 -6.37 7.15 6.41
C SER A 118 -5.09 7.19 5.57
N ALA A 119 -4.51 6.03 5.25
CA ALA A 119 -3.30 5.94 4.43
C ALA A 119 -3.53 6.43 2.98
N LEU A 120 -4.69 6.12 2.40
CA LEU A 120 -5.08 6.62 1.08
C LEU A 120 -5.39 8.13 1.11
N GLU A 121 -6.12 8.60 2.12
CA GLU A 121 -6.47 10.03 2.26
C GLU A 121 -5.24 10.93 2.47
N THR A 122 -4.27 10.46 3.25
CA THR A 122 -3.03 11.21 3.54
C THR A 122 -1.98 11.10 2.44
N GLY A 123 -2.15 10.20 1.47
CA GLY A 123 -1.15 9.89 0.44
C GLY A 123 0.03 9.07 0.97
N HIS A 124 -0.10 8.41 2.13
CA HIS A 124 0.88 7.43 2.58
C HIS A 124 0.86 6.16 1.72
N VAL A 125 -0.29 5.86 1.11
CA VAL A 125 -0.49 4.84 0.08
C VAL A 125 -1.07 5.52 -1.15
N ASP A 126 -0.54 5.21 -2.33
CA ASP A 126 -1.05 5.75 -3.60
C ASP A 126 -2.26 4.94 -4.10
N ILE A 127 -2.18 3.61 -4.00
CA ILE A 127 -3.22 2.69 -4.51
C ILE A 127 -3.37 1.50 -3.53
N ALA A 128 -4.61 1.12 -3.27
CA ALA A 128 -4.92 -0.15 -2.61
C ALA A 128 -5.48 -1.15 -3.64
N VAL A 129 -4.91 -2.36 -3.68
CA VAL A 129 -5.34 -3.47 -4.51
C VAL A 129 -5.97 -4.54 -3.63
N GLY A 130 -7.20 -4.90 -3.94
CA GLY A 130 -7.96 -5.91 -3.20
C GLY A 130 -9.43 -5.53 -3.08
N ALA A 131 -10.17 -6.37 -2.35
CA ALA A 131 -11.57 -6.14 -2.03
C ALA A 131 -11.71 -5.65 -0.58
N TYR A 132 -12.04 -4.38 -0.43
CA TYR A 132 -12.16 -3.69 0.87
C TYR A 132 -13.58 -3.13 1.03
N PRO A 133 -14.53 -3.92 1.58
CA PRO A 133 -15.94 -3.52 1.67
C PRO A 133 -16.18 -2.27 2.54
N SER A 134 -15.24 -1.93 3.42
CA SER A 134 -15.32 -0.80 4.35
C SER A 134 -14.84 0.54 3.76
N LEU A 135 -14.30 0.57 2.53
CA LEU A 135 -13.89 1.81 1.88
C LEU A 135 -15.12 2.52 1.28
N VAL A 136 -15.75 3.43 2.04
CA VAL A 136 -17.06 4.01 1.67
C VAL A 136 -17.09 5.52 1.39
N ALA A 137 -16.06 6.30 1.76
CA ALA A 137 -16.05 7.76 1.54
C ALA A 137 -14.72 8.25 0.94
N GLY A 138 -14.79 9.16 -0.04
CA GLY A 138 -13.61 9.84 -0.61
C GLY A 138 -12.72 9.00 -1.54
N ILE A 139 -12.92 7.69 -1.60
CA ILE A 139 -12.06 6.75 -2.35
C ILE A 139 -12.71 6.39 -3.68
N LYS A 140 -11.95 6.52 -4.76
CA LYS A 140 -12.34 6.02 -6.08
C LYS A 140 -11.96 4.56 -6.22
N THR A 141 -12.89 3.72 -6.65
CA THR A 141 -12.67 2.29 -6.86
C THR A 141 -12.84 1.93 -8.33
N GLN A 142 -11.96 1.07 -8.83
CA GLN A 142 -12.07 0.49 -10.17
C GLN A 142 -11.88 -1.03 -10.09
N ARG A 143 -12.76 -1.78 -10.76
CA ARG A 143 -12.61 -3.23 -10.87
C ARG A 143 -11.45 -3.54 -11.82
N LEU A 144 -10.42 -4.23 -11.32
CA LEU A 144 -9.26 -4.66 -12.12
C LEU A 144 -9.50 -6.03 -12.76
N TYR A 145 -9.93 -7.00 -11.97
CA TYR A 145 -10.26 -8.36 -12.40
C TYR A 145 -11.25 -8.98 -11.43
N GLN A 146 -11.72 -10.18 -11.76
CA GLN A 146 -12.49 -11.04 -10.87
C GLN A 146 -11.65 -12.27 -10.56
N GLU A 147 -11.64 -12.67 -9.30
CA GLU A 147 -10.96 -13.87 -8.82
C GLU A 147 -11.96 -14.93 -8.40
N GLU A 148 -11.57 -16.20 -8.53
CA GLU A 148 -12.35 -17.35 -8.12
C GLU A 148 -11.57 -18.14 -7.08
N TYR A 149 -12.27 -18.60 -6.04
CA TYR A 149 -11.68 -19.51 -5.08
C TYR A 149 -11.69 -20.92 -5.66
N LEU A 150 -10.50 -21.50 -5.72
CA LEU A 150 -10.29 -22.87 -6.17
C LEU A 150 -9.80 -23.71 -4.99
N CYS A 151 -10.11 -25.00 -5.03
CA CYS A 151 -9.58 -25.97 -4.09
C CYS A 151 -8.47 -26.76 -4.77
N PHE A 152 -7.37 -26.96 -4.05
CA PHE A 152 -6.22 -27.74 -4.53
C PHE A 152 -5.92 -28.85 -3.55
N GLY A 153 -5.50 -30.00 -4.06
CA GLY A 153 -5.24 -31.17 -3.24
C GLY A 153 -4.38 -32.19 -3.97
N LYS A 154 -4.00 -33.25 -3.26
CA LYS A 154 -3.20 -34.35 -3.82
C LYS A 154 -3.91 -34.97 -5.02
N GLU A 155 -3.13 -35.27 -6.06
CA GLU A 155 -3.65 -36.01 -7.21
C GLU A 155 -4.31 -37.32 -6.76
N GLY A 156 -5.53 -37.53 -7.24
CA GLY A 156 -6.33 -38.71 -6.94
C GLY A 156 -7.05 -38.71 -5.59
N HIS A 157 -6.99 -37.62 -4.81
CA HIS A 157 -7.83 -37.43 -3.62
C HIS A 157 -9.33 -37.53 -3.99
N PRO A 158 -10.20 -38.13 -3.15
CA PRO A 158 -11.63 -38.31 -3.47
C PRO A 158 -12.31 -37.04 -3.99
N PHE A 159 -12.20 -35.94 -3.25
CA PHE A 159 -12.73 -34.64 -3.67
C PHE A 159 -12.14 -34.13 -4.99
N ILE A 160 -10.85 -34.33 -5.28
CA ILE A 160 -10.24 -33.89 -6.54
C ILE A 160 -10.76 -34.69 -7.73
N LYS A 161 -11.19 -35.94 -7.52
CA LYS A 161 -11.80 -36.77 -8.56
C LYS A 161 -13.28 -36.46 -8.78
N SER A 162 -14.02 -36.23 -7.71
CA SER A 162 -15.48 -36.08 -7.77
C SER A 162 -15.93 -34.64 -7.96
N GLY A 163 -15.24 -33.68 -7.31
CA GLY A 163 -15.70 -32.29 -7.18
C GLY A 163 -16.94 -32.14 -6.29
N GLU A 164 -17.39 -33.20 -5.64
CA GLU A 164 -18.64 -33.22 -4.89
C GLU A 164 -18.49 -32.55 -3.52
N THR A 165 -19.56 -31.89 -3.07
CA THR A 165 -19.53 -31.13 -1.80
C THR A 165 -19.35 -32.05 -0.60
N ASP A 166 -19.93 -33.25 -0.61
CA ASP A 166 -19.78 -34.20 0.51
C ASP A 166 -18.33 -34.68 0.67
N ASP A 167 -17.64 -34.92 -0.45
CA ASP A 167 -16.22 -35.28 -0.44
C ASP A 167 -15.33 -34.11 -0.02
N PHE A 168 -15.70 -32.88 -0.37
CA PHE A 168 -15.04 -31.67 0.14
C PHE A 168 -15.16 -31.64 1.67
N MET A 169 -16.38 -31.72 2.20
CA MET A 169 -16.66 -31.61 3.63
C MET A 169 -16.04 -32.74 4.46
N ALA A 170 -15.78 -33.89 3.85
CA ALA A 170 -15.11 -35.03 4.49
C ALA A 170 -13.58 -34.93 4.50
N ALA A 171 -12.98 -34.01 3.75
CA ALA A 171 -11.53 -33.87 3.61
C ALA A 171 -10.89 -33.15 4.82
N ASP A 172 -9.59 -33.36 5.00
CA ASP A 172 -8.76 -32.51 5.86
C ASP A 172 -8.49 -31.17 5.17
N HIS A 173 -8.67 -30.07 5.89
CA HIS A 173 -8.53 -28.72 5.32
C HIS A 173 -7.36 -27.97 5.93
N ILE A 174 -6.60 -27.29 5.08
CA ILE A 174 -5.62 -26.29 5.50
C ILE A 174 -6.19 -24.92 5.13
N VAL A 175 -6.44 -24.08 6.14
CA VAL A 175 -6.97 -22.72 5.95
C VAL A 175 -5.85 -21.71 6.22
N VAL A 176 -5.65 -20.78 5.29
CA VAL A 176 -4.70 -19.67 5.45
C VAL A 176 -5.47 -18.47 6.00
N SER A 177 -5.29 -18.19 7.30
CA SER A 177 -5.93 -17.05 7.95
C SER A 177 -5.26 -15.74 7.54
N THR A 178 -6.07 -14.72 7.22
CA THR A 178 -5.60 -13.36 6.92
C THR A 178 -5.85 -12.37 8.06
N LYS A 179 -5.87 -12.86 9.32
CA LYS A 179 -6.06 -12.04 10.53
C LYS A 179 -5.22 -10.75 10.47
N GLY A 180 -5.89 -9.60 10.61
CA GLY A 180 -5.30 -8.27 10.54
C GLY A 180 -5.60 -7.52 9.24
N MET A 181 -5.78 -8.21 8.11
CA MET A 181 -6.16 -7.58 6.84
C MET A 181 -7.68 -7.31 6.81
N ALA A 182 -8.12 -6.18 6.26
CA ALA A 182 -9.54 -5.98 5.95
C ALA A 182 -9.86 -6.30 4.50
N HIS A 183 -9.61 -7.55 4.14
CA HIS A 183 -9.92 -8.08 2.83
C HIS A 183 -11.19 -8.91 2.85
N ALA A 184 -11.88 -8.97 1.71
CA ALA A 184 -13.01 -9.86 1.48
C ALA A 184 -12.70 -11.34 1.76
N HIS A 185 -11.41 -11.74 1.77
CA HIS A 185 -10.97 -13.07 2.17
C HIS A 185 -11.53 -13.49 3.54
N ARG A 186 -11.68 -12.56 4.51
CA ARG A 186 -12.27 -12.91 5.82
C ARG A 186 -13.69 -13.44 5.73
N ALA A 187 -14.49 -12.95 4.78
CA ALA A 187 -15.85 -13.44 4.59
C ALA A 187 -15.85 -14.88 4.06
N VAL A 188 -14.93 -15.19 3.15
CA VAL A 188 -14.74 -16.55 2.60
C VAL A 188 -14.18 -17.50 3.66
N GLU A 189 -13.14 -17.09 4.37
CA GLU A 189 -12.54 -17.82 5.49
C GLU A 189 -13.61 -18.18 6.53
N ARG A 190 -14.42 -17.21 6.95
CA ARG A 190 -15.52 -17.45 7.90
C ARG A 190 -16.54 -18.44 7.35
N ALA A 191 -16.98 -18.27 6.10
CA ALA A 191 -17.95 -19.17 5.48
C ALA A 191 -17.40 -20.60 5.32
N LEU A 192 -16.10 -20.77 5.13
CA LEU A 192 -15.42 -22.06 5.10
C LEU A 192 -15.39 -22.68 6.51
N LEU A 193 -14.92 -21.94 7.51
CA LEU A 193 -14.81 -22.40 8.91
C LEU A 193 -16.18 -22.73 9.54
N ASP A 194 -17.25 -22.02 9.16
CA ASP A 194 -18.62 -22.34 9.60
C ASP A 194 -19.11 -23.69 9.04
N LYS A 195 -18.49 -24.21 7.98
CA LYS A 195 -18.85 -25.47 7.32
C LYS A 195 -17.90 -26.62 7.69
N ILE A 196 -16.60 -26.37 7.69
CA ILE A 196 -15.56 -27.38 7.96
C ILE A 196 -15.27 -27.37 9.47
N HIS A 197 -15.91 -28.28 10.22
CA HIS A 197 -15.83 -28.27 11.68
C HIS A 197 -14.39 -28.55 12.17
N PRO A 198 -13.85 -27.82 13.16
CA PRO A 198 -12.48 -27.99 13.66
C PRO A 198 -12.21 -29.26 14.47
N ASP A 199 -13.20 -30.14 14.65
CA ASP A 199 -13.09 -31.35 15.49
C ASP A 199 -12.83 -32.64 14.66
N ARG A 200 -12.22 -32.49 13.48
CA ARG A 200 -11.62 -33.58 12.70
C ARG A 200 -10.16 -33.27 12.43
#